data_AF-A0A210QR72-F1
#
_entry.id   AF-A0A210QR72-F1
#
_cell.length_a   1.000
_cell.length_b   1.000
_cell.length_c   1.000
_cell.angle_alpha   90.00
_cell.angle_beta   90.00
_cell.angle_gamma   90.00
#
_symmetry.space_group_name_H-M   'P 1'
#
loop_
_entity.id
_entity.type
_entity.pdbx_description
1 polymer ?
#
loop_
_entity_poly.entity_id
_entity_poly.type
_entity_poly.pdbx_seq_one_letter_code
_entity_poly.pdbx_strand_id
1 'polypeptide(L)'
;MCLQNCTGKMCLQNCTVKMCLQNCTVKMCLQNCTVKMHLQNCTEKMSLQNCTVKMCLQNCTVKICLQNCTVKMCLHNCTVKMHLQNCTEKMFLQNCYVKMCLQNCTVEICLQNCTVKMGLQNCTVKICLQNCTVKMCLQNCTVKICL
;
A
#
# COMPACT_ATOMS: atom_id res chain seq x y z
N MET A 1 17.18 -3.19 10.09
CA MET A 1 18.29 -3.35 9.13
C MET A 1 18.19 -2.25 8.08
N CYS A 2 19.31 -1.63 7.72
CA CYS A 2 19.37 -0.64 6.65
C CYS A 2 20.21 -1.20 5.50
N LEU A 3 19.68 -1.20 4.29
CA LEU A 3 20.37 -1.68 3.10
C LEU A 3 20.37 -0.60 2.03
N GLN A 4 21.48 -0.53 1.29
CA GLN A 4 21.66 0.39 0.17
C GLN A 4 22.10 -0.40 -1.06
N ASN A 5 21.67 0.04 -2.25
CA ASN A 5 22.09 -0.51 -3.54
C ASN A 5 21.94 -2.04 -3.62
N CYS A 6 20.80 -2.53 -3.12
CA CYS A 6 20.60 -3.94 -2.88
C CYS A 6 19.57 -4.54 -3.84
N THR A 7 19.79 -5.80 -4.24
CA THR A 7 18.78 -6.61 -4.90
C THR A 7 18.59 -7.88 -4.11
N GLY A 8 17.35 -8.21 -3.76
CA GLY A 8 17.10 -9.31 -2.84
C GLY A 8 15.72 -9.93 -2.91
N LYS A 9 15.63 -11.13 -2.36
CA LYS A 9 14.36 -11.82 -2.09
C LYS A 9 14.36 -12.27 -0.64
N MET A 10 13.23 -12.09 0.03
CA MET A 10 13.05 -12.44 1.44
C MET A 10 11.73 -13.18 1.62
N CYS A 11 11.78 -14.31 2.32
CA CYS A 11 10.61 -15.06 2.74
C CYS A 11 10.70 -15.23 4.25
N LEU A 12 9.74 -14.69 5.01
CA LEU A 12 9.73 -14.78 6.47
C LEU A 12 8.36 -15.16 7.00
N GLN A 13 8.36 -15.87 8.12
CA GLN A 13 7.14 -16.29 8.82
C GLN A 13 7.29 -15.97 10.31
N ASN A 14 6.19 -15.59 10.96
CA ASN A 14 6.08 -15.42 12.41
C ASN A 14 7.16 -14.49 12.99
N CYS A 15 7.39 -13.33 12.37
CA CYS A 15 8.49 -12.44 12.75
C CYS A 15 8.11 -10.95 12.78
N THR A 16 9.00 -10.15 13.37
CA THR A 16 8.94 -8.70 13.27
C THR A 16 10.02 -8.21 12.32
N VAL A 17 9.61 -7.48 11.27
CA VAL A 17 10.49 -6.93 10.24
C VAL A 17 10.59 -5.42 10.42
N LYS A 18 11.81 -4.91 10.57
CA LYS A 18 12.11 -3.47 10.55
C LYS A 18 13.22 -3.17 9.54
N MET A 19 12.89 -2.51 8.44
CA MET A 19 13.85 -2.23 7.36
C MET A 19 13.85 -0.78 6.90
N CYS A 20 15.02 -0.31 6.50
CA CYS A 20 15.20 0.89 5.70
C CYS A 20 15.92 0.48 4.41
N LEU A 21 15.36 0.80 3.24
CA LEU A 21 15.93 0.45 1.95
C LEU A 21 16.14 1.73 1.12
N GLN A 22 17.31 1.86 0.52
CA GLN A 22 17.63 2.96 -0.40
C GLN A 22 18.21 2.41 -1.70
N ASN A 23 17.66 2.83 -2.84
CA ASN A 23 18.09 2.38 -4.17
C ASN A 23 18.07 0.85 -4.30
N CYS A 24 17.04 0.20 -3.76
CA CYS A 24 16.95 -1.26 -3.76
C CYS A 24 15.83 -1.79 -4.67
N THR A 25 16.00 -3.03 -5.11
CA THR A 25 14.95 -3.82 -5.76
C THR A 25 14.71 -5.10 -4.96
N VAL A 26 13.59 -5.18 -4.23
CA VAL A 26 13.33 -6.33 -3.35
C VAL A 26 11.99 -7.01 -3.67
N LYS A 27 11.97 -8.32 -3.44
CA LYS A 27 10.75 -9.14 -3.40
C LYS A 27 10.56 -9.74 -2.01
N MET A 28 9.40 -9.53 -1.40
CA MET A 28 9.10 -10.03 -0.06
C MET A 28 7.83 -10.87 -0.04
N CYS A 29 7.92 -12.03 0.61
CA CYS A 29 6.77 -12.86 1.00
C CYS A 29 6.76 -12.99 2.52
N LEU A 30 5.73 -12.47 3.18
CA LEU A 30 5.65 -12.43 4.65
C LEU A 30 4.34 -13.05 5.13
N GLN A 31 4.40 -13.88 6.16
CA GLN A 31 3.23 -14.50 6.77
C GLN A 31 3.26 -14.34 8.29
N ASN A 32 2.16 -13.88 8.87
CA ASN A 32 2.03 -13.65 10.32
C ASN A 32 3.12 -12.71 10.86
N CYS A 33 3.36 -11.59 10.16
CA CYS A 33 4.45 -10.67 10.49
C CYS A 33 3.94 -9.31 10.95
N THR A 34 4.72 -8.66 11.81
CA THR A 34 4.62 -7.21 12.04
C THR A 34 5.73 -6.51 11.25
N VAL A 35 5.37 -5.56 10.39
CA VAL A 35 6.29 -4.98 9.41
C VAL A 35 6.34 -3.46 9.55
N LYS A 36 7.54 -2.90 9.69
CA LYS A 36 7.80 -1.45 9.57
C LYS A 36 8.89 -1.20 8.53
N MET A 37 8.59 -0.45 7.49
CA MET A 37 9.56 -0.17 6.44
C MET A 37 9.61 1.30 6.04
N HIS A 38 10.83 1.78 5.77
CA HIS A 38 11.13 3.06 5.14
C HIS A 38 11.86 2.78 3.83
N LEU A 39 11.33 3.29 2.71
CA LEU A 39 11.88 3.02 1.39
C LEU A 39 12.08 4.31 0.62
N GLN A 40 13.25 4.45 -0.01
CA GLN A 40 13.60 5.57 -0.86
C GLN A 40 14.19 5.07 -2.18
N ASN A 41 13.64 5.52 -3.30
CA ASN A 41 14.08 5.15 -4.65
C ASN A 41 14.08 3.61 -4.87
N CYS A 42 13.04 2.93 -4.39
CA CYS A 42 12.97 1.46 -4.43
C CYS A 42 11.96 0.94 -5.46
N THR A 43 12.24 -0.26 -5.99
CA THR A 43 11.27 -1.06 -6.74
C THR A 43 10.92 -2.33 -5.97
N GLU A 44 9.66 -2.47 -5.57
CA GLU A 44 9.26 -3.53 -4.64
C GLU A 44 8.11 -4.41 -5.15
N LYS A 45 8.19 -5.69 -4.82
CA LYS A 45 7.03 -6.60 -4.89
C LYS A 45 6.83 -7.28 -3.55
N MET A 46 5.62 -7.15 -3.01
CA MET A 46 5.28 -7.61 -1.68
C MET A 46 4.04 -8.49 -1.71
N SER A 47 4.10 -9.64 -1.05
CA SER A 47 2.96 -10.52 -0.78
C SER A 47 2.90 -10.76 0.72
N LEU A 48 1.83 -10.31 1.37
CA LEU A 48 1.68 -10.44 2.82
C LEU A 48 0.36 -11.09 3.19
N GLN A 49 0.43 -12.01 4.15
CA GLN A 49 -0.73 -12.70 4.71
C GLN A 49 -0.73 -12.54 6.24
N ASN A 50 -1.87 -12.17 6.82
CA ASN A 50 -2.04 -12.02 8.27
C ASN A 50 -1.00 -11.07 8.89
N CYS A 51 -0.77 -9.91 8.26
CA CYS A 51 0.29 -8.99 8.68
C CYS A 51 -0.27 -7.66 9.22
N THR A 52 0.47 -7.07 10.15
CA THR A 52 0.32 -5.65 10.51
C THR A 52 1.46 -4.86 9.91
N VAL A 53 1.16 -3.82 9.13
CA VAL A 53 2.15 -3.15 8.27
C VAL A 53 2.14 -1.64 8.46
N LYS A 54 3.32 -1.04 8.59
CA LYS A 54 3.54 0.41 8.52
C LYS A 54 4.63 0.71 7.50
N MET A 55 4.33 1.50 6.48
CA MET A 55 5.32 1.86 5.46
C MET A 55 5.35 3.35 5.14
N CYS A 56 6.56 3.87 4.94
CA CYS A 56 6.80 5.19 4.38
C CYS A 56 7.65 5.04 3.11
N LEU A 57 7.12 5.51 1.98
CA LEU A 57 7.74 5.35 0.67
C LEU A 57 7.95 6.71 0.02
N GLN A 58 9.14 6.91 -0.54
CA GLN A 58 9.49 8.08 -1.33
C GLN A 58 10.11 7.65 -2.66
N ASN A 59 9.58 8.16 -3.78
CA ASN A 59 10.07 7.87 -5.13
C ASN A 59 10.10 6.36 -5.44
N CYS A 60 9.06 5.62 -5.05
CA CYS A 60 9.02 4.16 -5.19
C CYS A 60 8.06 3.68 -6.28
N THR A 61 8.39 2.55 -6.90
CA THR A 61 7.45 1.75 -7.70
C THR A 61 7.14 0.46 -6.96
N VAL A 62 5.87 0.23 -6.59
CA VAL A 62 5.51 -0.86 -5.69
C VAL A 62 4.31 -1.66 -6.18
N LYS A 63 4.42 -2.99 -6.07
CA LYS A 63 3.28 -3.92 -6.23
C LYS A 63 3.05 -4.67 -4.92
N ILE A 64 1.81 -4.64 -4.42
CA ILE A 64 1.44 -5.25 -3.14
C ILE A 64 0.23 -6.16 -3.31
N CYS A 65 0.33 -7.38 -2.78
CA CYS A 65 -0.79 -8.26 -2.55
C CYS A 65 -0.94 -8.48 -1.04
N LEU A 66 -2.11 -8.20 -0.49
CA LEU A 66 -2.41 -8.32 0.94
C LEU A 66 -3.64 -9.20 1.15
N GLN A 67 -3.55 -10.11 2.12
CA GLN A 67 -4.68 -10.88 2.61
C GLN A 67 -4.74 -10.82 4.14
N ASN A 68 -5.91 -10.47 4.69
CA ASN A 68 -6.14 -10.38 6.14
C ASN A 68 -5.13 -9.45 6.85
N CYS A 69 -4.90 -8.26 6.30
CA CYS A 69 -3.87 -7.34 6.82
C CYS A 69 -4.48 -6.07 7.40
N THR A 70 -3.75 -5.46 8.36
CA THR A 70 -3.98 -4.09 8.80
C THR A 70 -2.78 -3.24 8.43
N VAL A 71 -3.00 -2.16 7.69
CA VAL A 71 -1.89 -1.43 7.07
C VAL A 71 -2.06 0.08 7.20
N LYS A 72 -0.94 0.76 7.45
CA LYS A 72 -0.80 2.20 7.35
C LYS A 72 0.33 2.56 6.39
N MET A 73 0.05 3.40 5.39
CA MET A 73 1.04 3.84 4.43
C MET A 73 1.08 5.36 4.28
N CYS A 74 2.29 5.89 4.15
CA CYS A 74 2.56 7.25 3.69
C CYS A 74 3.40 7.17 2.42
N LEU A 75 2.95 7.82 1.35
CA LEU A 75 3.57 7.73 0.02
C LEU A 75 3.78 9.12 -0.56
N HIS A 76 4.98 9.36 -1.08
CA HIS A 76 5.33 10.58 -1.80
C HIS A 76 6.01 10.23 -3.13
N ASN A 77 5.51 10.79 -4.24
CA ASN A 77 6.03 10.54 -5.61
C ASN A 77 6.10 9.05 -5.96
N CYS A 78 5.05 8.30 -5.66
CA CYS A 78 5.05 6.83 -5.85
C CYS A 78 4.09 6.37 -6.97
N THR A 79 4.48 5.30 -7.64
CA THR A 79 3.58 4.51 -8.51
C THR A 79 3.26 3.20 -7.81
N VAL A 80 1.98 2.95 -7.51
CA VAL A 80 1.58 1.79 -6.71
C VAL A 80 0.45 0.99 -7.37
N LYS A 81 0.60 -0.33 -7.36
CA LYS A 81 -0.48 -1.28 -7.68
C LYS A 81 -0.76 -2.18 -6.49
N MET A 82 -2.02 -2.27 -6.08
CA MET A 82 -2.40 -3.07 -4.91
C MET A 82 -3.59 -3.99 -5.18
N HIS A 83 -3.51 -5.20 -4.62
CA HIS A 83 -4.59 -6.18 -4.57
C HIS A 83 -4.82 -6.58 -3.10
N LEU A 84 -5.99 -6.25 -2.57
CA LEU A 84 -6.31 -6.39 -1.15
C LEU A 84 -7.56 -7.25 -0.96
N GLN A 85 -7.48 -8.18 -0.02
CA GLN A 85 -8.62 -8.99 0.41
C GLN A 85 -8.71 -9.00 1.94
N ASN A 86 -9.88 -8.69 2.49
CA ASN A 86 -10.14 -8.67 3.94
C ASN A 86 -9.15 -7.76 4.70
N CYS A 87 -8.93 -6.53 4.23
CA CYS A 87 -7.93 -5.63 4.79
C CYS A 87 -8.55 -4.37 5.41
N THR A 88 -7.85 -3.81 6.41
CA THR A 88 -8.12 -2.48 6.96
C THR A 88 -6.94 -1.56 6.67
N GLU A 89 -7.19 -0.46 5.98
CA GLU A 89 -6.13 0.37 5.40
C GLU A 89 -6.29 1.84 5.77
N LYS A 90 -5.16 2.49 6.04
CA LYS A 90 -5.07 3.95 6.12
C LYS A 90 -3.90 4.47 5.29
N MET A 91 -4.21 5.32 4.31
CA MET A 91 -3.21 5.77 3.34
C MET A 91 -3.18 7.29 3.21
N PHE A 92 -1.96 7.84 3.19
CA PHE A 92 -1.69 9.24 2.88
C PHE A 92 -0.81 9.28 1.63
N LEU A 93 -1.28 9.93 0.58
CA LEU A 93 -0.60 9.96 -0.72
C LEU A 93 -0.44 11.40 -1.21
N GLN A 94 0.76 11.70 -1.68
CA GLN A 94 1.07 12.96 -2.34
C GLN A 94 1.80 12.68 -3.66
N ASN A 95 1.34 13.29 -4.76
CA ASN A 95 1.92 13.16 -6.09
C ASN A 95 2.04 11.68 -6.55
N CYS A 96 1.00 10.89 -6.31
CA CYS A 96 1.02 9.45 -6.60
C CYS A 96 0.11 9.05 -7.76
N TYR A 97 0.53 8.02 -8.50
CA TYR A 97 -0.35 7.23 -9.36
C TYR A 97 -0.66 5.88 -8.69
N VAL A 98 -1.93 5.59 -8.44
CA VAL A 98 -2.33 4.38 -7.72
C VAL A 98 -3.44 3.62 -8.43
N LYS A 99 -3.26 2.30 -8.55
CA LYS A 99 -4.30 1.36 -8.97
C LYS A 99 -4.56 0.35 -7.86
N MET A 100 -5.81 0.19 -7.46
CA MET A 100 -6.20 -0.75 -6.41
C MET A 100 -7.37 -1.63 -6.84
N CYS A 101 -7.33 -2.89 -6.44
CA CYS A 101 -8.46 -3.82 -6.46
C CYS A 101 -8.68 -4.31 -5.03
N LEU A 102 -9.86 -4.07 -4.47
CA LEU A 102 -10.17 -4.38 -3.08
C LEU A 102 -11.44 -5.22 -2.99
N GLN A 103 -11.39 -6.22 -2.13
CA GLN A 103 -12.52 -7.07 -1.78
C GLN A 103 -12.65 -7.15 -0.26
N ASN A 104 -13.85 -6.88 0.28
CA ASN A 104 -14.13 -6.94 1.72
C ASN A 104 -13.18 -6.06 2.55
N CYS A 105 -12.95 -4.82 2.12
CA CYS A 105 -11.97 -3.92 2.77
C CYS A 105 -12.61 -2.69 3.39
N THR A 106 -12.01 -2.21 4.48
CA THR A 106 -12.28 -0.88 5.04
C THR A 106 -11.09 0.02 4.81
N VAL A 107 -11.28 1.16 4.16
CA VAL A 107 -10.16 2.02 3.70
C VAL A 107 -10.41 3.49 3.98
N GLU A 108 -9.41 4.14 4.59
CA GLU A 108 -9.30 5.60 4.65
C GLU A 108 -8.14 6.10 3.78
N ILE A 109 -8.41 7.07 2.93
CA ILE A 109 -7.42 7.64 2.00
C ILE A 109 -7.43 9.17 2.08
N CYS A 110 -6.26 9.77 2.23
CA CYS A 110 -6.03 11.19 1.99
C CYS A 110 -5.12 11.33 0.76
N LEU A 111 -5.56 12.13 -0.22
CA LEU A 111 -4.92 12.29 -1.51
C LEU A 111 -4.61 13.78 -1.77
N GLN A 112 -3.40 14.06 -2.25
CA GLN A 112 -3.02 15.38 -2.77
C GLN A 112 -2.28 15.21 -4.10
N ASN A 113 -2.75 15.87 -5.16
CA ASN A 113 -2.15 15.80 -6.51
C ASN A 113 -2.00 14.36 -7.03
N CYS A 114 -3.01 13.53 -6.80
CA CYS A 114 -2.96 12.09 -7.13
C CYS A 114 -3.88 11.71 -8.29
N THR A 115 -3.49 10.67 -9.02
CA THR A 115 -4.38 9.93 -9.92
C THR A 115 -4.63 8.54 -9.36
N VAL A 116 -5.90 8.20 -9.11
CA VAL A 116 -6.28 6.93 -8.47
C VAL A 116 -7.33 6.20 -9.30
N LYS A 117 -7.14 4.89 -9.49
CA LYS A 117 -8.13 3.96 -10.05
C LYS A 117 -8.43 2.85 -9.04
N MET A 118 -9.70 2.62 -8.73
CA MET A 118 -10.14 1.60 -7.78
C MET A 118 -11.20 0.69 -8.38
N GLY A 119 -11.06 -0.62 -8.18
CA GLY A 119 -12.16 -1.57 -8.24
C GLY A 119 -12.48 -2.03 -6.83
N LEU A 120 -13.75 -1.91 -6.42
CA LEU A 120 -14.20 -2.14 -5.06
C LEU A 120 -15.37 -3.13 -5.05
N GLN A 121 -15.25 -4.19 -4.24
CA GLN A 121 -16.33 -5.14 -3.98
C GLN A 121 -16.51 -5.30 -2.46
N ASN A 122 -17.73 -5.11 -1.95
CA ASN A 122 -18.05 -5.22 -0.52
C ASN A 122 -17.13 -4.36 0.37
N CYS A 123 -16.87 -3.11 -0.02
CA CYS A 123 -15.92 -2.24 0.68
C CYS A 123 -16.59 -1.03 1.32
N THR A 124 -16.01 -0.55 2.42
CA THR A 124 -16.29 0.77 3.00
C THR A 124 -15.08 1.66 2.78
N VAL A 125 -15.25 2.77 2.09
CA VAL A 125 -14.14 3.66 1.71
C VAL A 125 -14.44 5.11 2.07
N LYS A 126 -13.51 5.77 2.75
CA LYS A 126 -13.51 7.22 2.99
C LYS A 126 -12.32 7.86 2.28
N ILE A 127 -12.57 8.89 1.49
CA ILE A 127 -11.56 9.58 0.69
C ILE A 127 -11.62 11.08 0.99
N CYS A 128 -10.50 11.68 1.34
CA CYS A 128 -10.31 13.13 1.28
C CYS A 128 -9.35 13.44 0.12
N LEU A 129 -9.68 14.40 -0.75
CA LEU A 129 -8.90 14.65 -1.96
C LEU A 129 -8.70 16.14 -2.26
N GLN A 130 -7.48 16.53 -2.62
CA GLN A 130 -7.12 17.87 -3.10
C GLN A 130 -6.37 17.75 -4.43
N ASN A 131 -6.88 18.37 -5.50
CA ASN A 131 -6.30 18.33 -6.85
C ASN A 131 -6.08 16.90 -7.39
N CYS A 132 -7.07 16.02 -7.23
CA CYS A 132 -6.95 14.61 -7.60
C CYS A 132 -7.93 14.21 -8.70
N THR A 133 -7.52 13.22 -9.50
CA THR A 133 -8.42 12.45 -10.36
C THR A 133 -8.66 11.07 -9.76
N VAL A 134 -9.93 10.71 -9.52
CA VAL A 134 -10.31 9.40 -8.97
C VAL A 134 -11.33 8.73 -9.89
N LYS A 135 -11.06 7.48 -10.30
CA LYS A 135 -12.01 6.61 -11.01
C LYS A 135 -12.31 5.37 -10.18
N MET A 136 -13.59 5.01 -10.06
CA MET A 136 -14.03 3.88 -9.24
C MET A 136 -15.03 3.00 -10.00
N CYS A 137 -14.87 1.69 -9.86
CA CYS A 137 -15.91 0.69 -10.16
C CYS A 137 -16.36 0.07 -8.85
N LEU A 138 -17.67 0.07 -8.57
CA LEU A 138 -18.23 -0.28 -7.26
C LEU A 138 -19.23 -1.44 -7.38
N GLN A 139 -19.15 -2.40 -6.45
CA GLN A 139 -20.17 -3.41 -6.23
C GLN A 139 -20.38 -3.59 -4.72
N ASN A 140 -21.59 -3.34 -4.22
CA ASN A 140 -21.93 -3.43 -2.78
C ASN A 140 -20.99 -2.61 -1.89
N CYS A 141 -20.70 -1.36 -2.25
CA CYS A 141 -19.75 -0.53 -1.51
C CYS A 141 -20.41 0.72 -0.93
N THR A 142 -19.89 1.17 0.21
CA THR A 142 -20.18 2.49 0.77
C THR A 142 -18.96 3.37 0.56
N VAL A 143 -19.14 4.52 -0.12
CA VAL A 143 -18.06 5.46 -0.38
C VAL A 143 -18.44 6.85 0.13
N LYS A 144 -17.59 7.45 0.97
CA LYS A 144 -17.68 8.84 1.42
C LYS A 144 -16.51 9.63 0.86
N ILE A 145 -16.80 10.74 0.19
CA ILE A 145 -15.78 11.64 -0.37
C ILE A 145 -15.88 13.00 0.32
N CYS A 146 -14.72 13.54 0.69
CA CYS A 146 -14.52 14.91 1.17
C CYS A 146 -13.48 15.59 0.26
N LEU A 147 -13.64 16.89 0.08
CA LEU A 147 -12.77 17.75 -0.73
C LEU A 147 -11.92 18.64 0.19
#